data_AF-A0A4P5YIR4-F1
#
_entry.id   AF-A0A4P5YIR4-F1
#
_cell.length_a   1.000
_cell.length_b   1.000
_cell.length_c   1.000
_cell.angle_alpha   90.00
_cell.angle_beta   90.00
_cell.angle_gamma   90.00
#
_symmetry.space_group_name_H-M   'P 1'
#
loop_
_entity.id
_entity.type
_entity.pdbx_description
1 polymer ?
#
loop_
_entity_poly.entity_id
_entity_poly.type
_entity_poly.pdbx_seq_one_letter_code
_entity_poly.pdbx_strand_id
1 'polypeptide(L)'
;MLLVAIIGCRGSPTAAPPYAPGAGLPGISHVVAAGDTLTNLSARYGVSVEVIAAANRLRSHVLVPGAILNIPGGRVAPPPPVAAPAPPPQQPAASTAWFKPRSAWATARVITSLAKPMERPYRITVHHSGSRDDLNEPADRRLPKIERVHQAQQWACIGYHFILDGSGQVWEGRPLVWQGAHAHGDENNRGNIGVCVLGDYEVARVPPALSAALHQLLDRLCSEYSIDKSQVHGHRDLWSSTDCPGRFLSRDLRAWSGGLPAPASPLVQTRALER
;
A
#
# COMPACT_ATOMS: atom_id res chain seq x y z
N MET A 1 15.39 17.19 -58.92
CA MET A 1 15.86 15.80 -59.12
C MET A 1 16.44 15.36 -57.78
N LEU A 2 16.15 14.23 -57.14
CA LEU A 2 15.31 13.06 -57.39
C LEU A 2 15.37 12.22 -56.07
N LEU A 3 14.24 11.61 -55.64
CA LEU A 3 14.03 10.46 -54.72
C LEU A 3 14.74 10.41 -53.33
N VAL A 4 14.04 10.39 -52.18
CA VAL A 4 13.25 9.31 -51.53
C VAL A 4 14.03 8.02 -51.20
N ALA A 5 14.20 7.71 -49.90
CA ALA A 5 14.08 6.35 -49.34
C ALA A 5 13.98 6.39 -47.80
N ILE A 6 12.81 6.01 -47.28
CA ILE A 6 12.54 5.64 -45.89
C ILE A 6 12.79 4.13 -45.81
N ILE A 7 13.67 3.65 -44.92
CA ILE A 7 13.77 2.21 -44.60
C ILE A 7 13.93 2.06 -43.08
N GLY A 8 12.96 1.38 -42.47
CA GLY A 8 12.95 1.02 -41.06
C GLY A 8 13.76 -0.23 -40.77
N CYS A 9 14.31 -0.32 -39.56
CA CYS A 9 14.93 -1.52 -39.02
C CYS A 9 13.97 -2.20 -38.04
N ARG A 10 13.35 -3.30 -38.47
CA ARG A 10 12.81 -4.34 -37.58
C ARG A 10 13.89 -5.41 -37.45
N GLY A 11 14.43 -5.61 -36.24
CA GLY A 11 15.27 -6.78 -35.96
C GLY A 11 14.39 -8.02 -35.76
N SER A 12 14.65 -9.08 -36.53
CA SER A 12 14.09 -10.40 -36.30
C SER A 12 14.98 -11.18 -35.32
N PRO A 13 14.42 -11.94 -34.35
CA PRO A 13 15.23 -12.80 -33.49
C PRO A 13 15.66 -14.05 -34.27
N THR A 14 16.97 -14.31 -34.28
CA THR A 14 17.60 -15.52 -34.84
C THR A 14 17.19 -16.78 -34.06
N ALA A 15 16.74 -17.80 -34.79
CA ALA A 15 16.41 -19.12 -34.25
C ALA A 15 17.68 -19.88 -33.79
N ALA A 16 17.57 -20.59 -32.68
CA ALA A 16 18.61 -21.49 -32.17
C ALA A 16 18.68 -22.80 -33.00
N PRO A 17 19.87 -23.43 -33.12
CA PRO A 17 20.07 -24.60 -33.96
C PRO A 17 19.42 -25.87 -33.41
N PRO A 18 19.07 -26.86 -34.26
CA PRO A 18 18.45 -28.12 -33.83
C PRO A 18 19.49 -29.05 -33.17
N TYR A 19 19.15 -29.61 -32.01
CA TYR A 19 19.98 -30.57 -31.27
C TYR A 19 19.68 -32.02 -31.68
N ALA A 20 20.73 -32.82 -31.89
CA ALA A 20 20.65 -34.24 -32.27
C ALA A 20 20.44 -35.17 -31.05
N PRO A 21 19.70 -36.29 -31.18
CA PRO A 21 19.42 -37.18 -30.07
C PRO A 21 20.53 -38.22 -29.89
N GLY A 22 21.07 -38.38 -28.68
CA GLY A 22 21.89 -39.56 -28.34
C GLY A 22 23.16 -39.32 -27.52
N ALA A 23 23.07 -38.63 -26.39
CA ALA A 23 24.04 -38.76 -25.30
C ALA A 23 23.37 -38.35 -23.99
N GLY A 24 23.35 -39.24 -23.00
CA GLY A 24 22.75 -38.98 -21.68
C GLY A 24 23.54 -37.89 -20.95
N LEU A 25 23.07 -36.65 -21.06
CA LEU A 25 23.60 -35.54 -20.29
C LEU A 25 23.24 -35.76 -18.81
N PRO A 26 24.16 -35.49 -17.85
CA PRO A 26 23.82 -35.48 -16.44
C PRO A 26 22.62 -34.53 -16.23
N GLY A 27 21.53 -35.07 -15.70
CA GLY A 27 20.25 -34.39 -15.52
C GLY A 27 19.93 -34.15 -14.06
N ILE A 28 18.96 -33.26 -13.81
CA ILE A 28 18.43 -32.99 -12.48
C ILE A 28 17.11 -33.74 -12.30
N SER A 29 16.92 -34.40 -11.17
CA SER A 29 15.61 -34.93 -10.76
C SER A 29 14.82 -33.82 -10.06
N HIS A 30 13.60 -33.57 -10.52
CA HIS A 30 12.70 -32.56 -9.97
C HIS A 30 11.43 -33.23 -9.44
N VAL A 31 11.08 -32.97 -8.17
CA VAL A 31 9.81 -33.40 -7.59
C VAL A 31 8.75 -32.34 -7.88
N VAL A 32 7.73 -32.71 -8.66
CA VAL A 32 6.64 -31.82 -9.06
C VAL A 32 5.91 -31.30 -7.83
N ALA A 33 5.83 -29.99 -7.68
CA ALA A 33 5.03 -29.31 -6.68
C ALA A 33 3.67 -28.87 -7.25
N ALA A 34 2.74 -28.50 -6.37
CA ALA A 34 1.48 -27.90 -6.79
C ALA A 34 1.74 -26.59 -7.56
N GLY A 35 1.23 -26.51 -8.80
CA GLY A 35 1.42 -25.35 -9.68
C GLY A 35 2.59 -25.48 -10.67
N ASP A 36 3.35 -26.57 -10.64
CA ASP A 36 4.34 -26.84 -11.68
C ASP A 36 3.71 -27.18 -13.02
N THR A 37 4.33 -26.68 -14.09
CA THR A 37 3.92 -26.93 -15.48
C THR A 37 5.16 -27.24 -16.30
N LEU A 38 5.04 -27.98 -17.40
CA LEU A 38 6.22 -28.22 -18.24
C LEU A 38 6.85 -26.92 -18.75
N THR A 39 6.04 -25.89 -18.99
CA THR A 39 6.50 -24.56 -19.42
C THR A 39 7.37 -23.86 -18.36
N ASN A 40 6.95 -23.86 -17.08
CA ASN A 40 7.74 -23.19 -16.04
C ASN A 40 9.01 -23.98 -15.66
N LEU A 41 8.95 -25.31 -15.69
CA LEU A 41 10.11 -26.17 -15.45
C LEU A 41 11.12 -26.07 -16.60
N SER A 42 10.63 -25.99 -17.84
CA SER A 42 11.46 -25.75 -19.03
C SER A 42 12.25 -24.46 -18.90
N ALA A 43 11.57 -23.36 -18.54
CA ALA A 43 12.20 -22.07 -18.31
C ALA A 43 13.20 -22.10 -17.14
N ARG A 44 12.85 -22.80 -16.04
CA ARG A 44 13.68 -22.92 -14.84
C ARG A 44 14.98 -23.67 -15.07
N TYR A 45 14.94 -24.73 -15.88
CA TYR A 45 16.07 -25.62 -16.08
C TYR A 45 16.81 -25.42 -17.41
N GLY A 46 16.31 -24.53 -18.27
CA GLY A 46 16.91 -24.25 -19.58
C GLY A 46 16.82 -25.41 -20.56
N VAL A 47 15.81 -26.26 -20.43
CA VAL A 47 15.58 -27.47 -21.26
C VAL A 47 14.20 -27.35 -21.90
N SER A 48 14.02 -27.64 -23.18
CA SER A 48 12.73 -27.47 -23.83
C SER A 48 11.65 -28.39 -23.25
N VAL A 49 10.39 -27.97 -23.35
CA VAL A 49 9.21 -28.74 -22.93
C VAL A 49 9.20 -30.12 -23.57
N GLU A 50 9.54 -30.20 -24.86
CA GLU A 50 9.57 -31.44 -25.64
C GLU A 50 10.64 -32.40 -25.14
N VAL A 51 11.83 -31.89 -24.76
CA VAL A 51 12.91 -32.71 -24.21
C VAL A 51 12.53 -33.24 -22.82
N ILE A 52 11.91 -32.42 -21.98
CA ILE A 52 11.40 -32.85 -20.66
C ILE A 52 10.29 -33.90 -20.83
N ALA A 53 9.33 -33.65 -21.72
CA ALA A 53 8.22 -34.56 -21.96
C ALA A 53 8.70 -35.91 -22.53
N ALA A 54 9.61 -35.89 -23.50
CA ALA A 54 10.18 -37.09 -24.10
C ALA A 54 11.00 -37.90 -23.08
N ALA A 55 11.82 -37.24 -22.27
CA ALA A 55 12.65 -37.88 -21.24
C ALA A 55 11.82 -38.57 -20.14
N ASN A 56 10.61 -38.08 -19.89
CA ASN A 56 9.69 -38.59 -18.88
C ASN A 56 8.52 -39.39 -19.46
N ARG A 57 8.51 -39.63 -20.79
CA ARG A 57 7.45 -40.36 -21.51
C ARG A 57 6.05 -39.82 -21.22
N LEU A 58 5.92 -38.50 -21.06
CA LEU A 58 4.65 -37.85 -20.75
C LEU A 58 3.75 -37.86 -21.99
N ARG A 59 2.48 -38.22 -21.80
CA ARG A 59 1.45 -38.20 -22.85
C ARG A 59 0.61 -36.92 -22.85
N SER A 60 0.73 -36.11 -21.80
CA SER A 60 0.06 -34.82 -21.65
C SER A 60 0.97 -33.84 -20.90
N HIS A 61 0.60 -32.56 -20.92
CA HIS A 61 1.32 -31.49 -20.22
C HIS A 61 0.87 -31.30 -18.77
N VAL A 62 -0.04 -32.15 -18.29
CA VAL A 62 -0.56 -32.11 -16.92
C VAL A 62 0.39 -32.90 -16.02
N LEU A 63 0.93 -32.23 -15.00
CA LEU A 63 1.84 -32.82 -14.04
C LEU A 63 1.10 -33.15 -12.74
N VAL A 64 1.42 -34.31 -12.15
CA VAL A 64 0.86 -34.73 -10.87
C VAL A 64 1.83 -34.32 -9.75
N PRO A 65 1.40 -33.51 -8.78
CA PRO A 65 2.25 -33.18 -7.62
C PRO A 65 2.77 -34.44 -6.93
N GLY A 66 4.05 -34.44 -6.58
CA GLY A 66 4.79 -35.56 -6.00
C GLY A 66 5.47 -36.48 -7.02
N ALA A 67 5.16 -36.36 -8.32
CA ALA A 67 5.88 -37.09 -9.36
C ALA A 67 7.33 -36.62 -9.49
N ILE A 68 8.25 -37.54 -9.81
CA ILE A 68 9.65 -37.20 -10.08
C ILE A 68 9.85 -37.10 -11.59
N LEU A 69 10.29 -35.94 -12.06
CA LEU A 69 10.67 -35.69 -13.45
C LEU A 69 12.19 -35.68 -13.60
N ASN A 70 12.69 -36.44 -14.55
CA ASN A 70 14.06 -36.36 -15.04
C ASN A 70 14.20 -35.18 -16.01
N ILE A 71 15.14 -34.27 -15.76
CA ILE A 71 15.41 -33.10 -16.60
C ILE A 71 16.82 -33.25 -17.21
N PRO A 72 16.97 -33.87 -18.40
CA PRO A 72 18.27 -34.15 -18.99
C PRO A 72 19.00 -32.87 -19.37
N GLY A 73 20.26 -32.73 -18.96
CA GLY A 73 21.06 -31.54 -19.24
C GLY A 73 20.56 -30.27 -18.53
N GLY A 74 19.57 -30.42 -17.64
CA GLY A 74 19.05 -29.33 -16.84
C GLY A 74 20.14 -28.73 -15.97
N ARG A 75 20.28 -27.42 -16.05
CA ARG A 75 21.04 -26.62 -15.08
C ARG A 75 20.04 -25.70 -14.44
N VAL A 76 20.12 -25.46 -13.12
CA VAL A 76 19.31 -24.37 -12.55
C VAL A 76 19.78 -23.09 -13.22
N ALA A 77 18.97 -22.58 -14.16
CA ALA A 77 19.33 -21.36 -14.86
C ALA A 77 19.42 -20.25 -13.80
N PRO A 78 20.46 -19.40 -13.82
CA PRO A 78 20.36 -18.14 -13.11
C PRO A 78 19.07 -17.46 -13.60
N PRO A 79 18.27 -16.86 -12.70
CA PRO A 79 16.99 -16.29 -13.09
C PRO A 79 17.23 -15.38 -14.30
N PRO A 80 16.44 -15.48 -15.38
CA PRO A 80 16.54 -14.51 -16.46
C PRO A 80 16.48 -13.12 -15.83
N PRO A 81 17.21 -12.11 -16.36
CA PRO A 81 17.02 -10.75 -15.89
C PRO A 81 15.53 -10.46 -16.04
N VAL A 82 14.85 -10.44 -14.90
CA VAL A 82 13.43 -10.18 -14.82
C VAL A 82 13.31 -8.80 -15.42
N ALA A 83 12.65 -8.68 -16.58
CA ALA A 83 12.10 -7.39 -16.97
C ALA A 83 11.38 -6.91 -15.73
N ALA A 84 11.91 -5.84 -15.12
CA ALA A 84 11.47 -5.38 -13.81
C ALA A 84 9.94 -5.45 -13.79
N PRO A 85 9.32 -6.02 -12.73
CA PRO A 85 7.87 -6.00 -12.64
C PRO A 85 7.44 -4.59 -12.99
N ALA A 86 6.51 -4.46 -13.95
CA ALA A 86 5.94 -3.16 -14.27
C ALA A 86 5.67 -2.48 -12.91
N PRO A 87 6.16 -1.26 -12.68
CA PRO A 87 6.06 -0.63 -11.38
C PRO A 87 4.62 -0.81 -10.91
N PRO A 88 4.38 -1.24 -9.65
CA PRO A 88 3.03 -1.46 -9.13
C PRO A 88 2.20 -0.26 -9.57
N PRO A 89 1.00 -0.47 -10.14
CA PRO A 89 0.28 0.52 -10.93
C PRO A 89 0.52 1.86 -10.30
N GLN A 90 1.36 2.68 -10.95
CA GLN A 90 1.71 3.97 -10.40
C GLN A 90 0.38 4.67 -10.31
N GLN A 91 -0.10 4.81 -9.08
CA GLN A 91 -1.19 5.71 -8.79
C GLN A 91 -0.82 7.01 -9.52
N PRO A 92 -1.71 7.56 -10.36
CA PRO A 92 -1.39 8.76 -11.13
C PRO A 92 -0.71 9.72 -10.18
N ALA A 93 0.46 10.24 -10.56
CA ALA A 93 1.25 11.13 -9.73
C ALA A 93 0.39 12.37 -9.43
N ALA A 94 -0.43 12.26 -8.39
CA ALA A 94 -1.15 13.37 -7.82
C ALA A 94 -0.06 14.33 -7.37
N SER A 95 -0.14 15.55 -7.88
CA SER A 95 0.73 16.65 -7.44
C SER A 95 0.99 16.53 -5.94
N THR A 96 2.24 16.32 -5.54
CA THR A 96 2.65 16.30 -4.12
C THR A 96 2.53 17.68 -3.47
N ALA A 97 1.85 18.65 -4.12
CA ALA A 97 1.68 19.99 -3.59
C ALA A 97 0.82 20.04 -2.32
N TRP A 98 -0.02 19.03 -2.07
CA TRP A 98 -0.96 19.05 -0.94
C TRP A 98 -0.46 18.31 0.32
N PHE A 99 0.68 17.60 0.27
CA PHE A 99 1.32 17.00 1.43
C PHE A 99 2.85 17.15 1.41
N LYS A 100 3.47 17.16 2.59
CA LYS A 100 4.93 17.03 2.70
C LYS A 100 5.32 15.56 2.52
N PRO A 101 6.17 15.22 1.53
CA PRO A 101 6.51 13.83 1.26
C PRO A 101 7.30 13.23 2.41
N ARG A 102 7.30 11.90 2.49
CA ARG A 102 8.03 11.17 3.53
C ARG A 102 9.52 11.52 3.53
N SER A 103 10.10 11.77 2.35
CA SER A 103 11.49 12.20 2.19
C SER A 103 11.82 13.53 2.85
N ALA A 104 10.82 14.36 3.20
CA ALA A 104 11.02 15.63 3.88
C ALA A 104 11.25 15.49 5.41
N TRP A 105 10.93 14.34 6.01
CA TRP A 105 11.03 14.15 7.46
C TRP A 105 11.67 12.82 7.87
N ALA A 106 11.49 11.75 7.10
CA ALA A 106 11.92 10.42 7.51
C ALA A 106 13.43 10.25 7.37
N THR A 107 14.07 9.85 8.48
CA THR A 107 15.48 9.44 8.48
C THR A 107 15.64 7.93 8.29
N ALA A 108 14.60 7.15 8.63
CA ALA A 108 14.59 5.70 8.47
C ALA A 108 13.92 5.27 7.17
N ARG A 109 14.44 4.19 6.57
CA ARG A 109 13.79 3.52 5.43
C ARG A 109 12.60 2.70 5.90
N VAL A 110 11.67 2.46 4.98
CA VAL A 110 10.63 1.44 5.17
C VAL A 110 11.29 0.07 5.18
N ILE A 111 11.03 -0.73 6.22
CA ILE A 111 11.52 -2.10 6.34
C ILE A 111 10.60 -3.01 5.50
N THR A 112 10.93 -3.16 4.22
CA THR A 112 10.05 -3.82 3.23
C THR A 112 9.77 -5.29 3.53
N SER A 113 10.65 -5.98 4.26
CA SER A 113 10.41 -7.36 4.72
C SER A 113 9.28 -7.49 5.74
N LEU A 114 8.88 -6.38 6.38
CA LEU A 114 7.77 -6.31 7.33
C LEU A 114 6.52 -5.64 6.72
N ALA A 115 6.57 -5.26 5.44
CA ALA A 115 5.50 -4.56 4.76
C ALA A 115 4.62 -5.53 3.97
N LYS A 116 3.31 -5.29 3.99
CA LYS A 116 2.34 -5.96 3.13
C LYS A 116 1.92 -5.01 2.01
N PRO A 117 1.78 -5.45 0.75
CA PRO A 117 1.27 -4.60 -0.31
C PRO A 117 -0.12 -4.06 0.03
N MET A 118 -0.39 -2.80 -0.32
CA MET A 118 -1.71 -2.20 -0.16
C MET A 118 -2.66 -2.73 -1.24
N GLU A 119 -3.85 -3.17 -0.83
CA GLU A 119 -4.95 -3.42 -1.75
C GLU A 119 -5.60 -2.11 -2.23
N ARG A 120 -6.44 -2.16 -3.25
CA ARG A 120 -7.19 -0.98 -3.70
C ARG A 120 -7.91 -0.35 -2.50
N PRO A 121 -7.64 0.92 -2.17
CA PRO A 121 -8.31 1.57 -1.04
C PRO A 121 -9.83 1.59 -1.22
N TYR A 122 -10.54 1.22 -0.16
CA TYR A 122 -12.00 1.27 -0.08
C TYR A 122 -12.51 1.85 1.24
N ARG A 123 -11.61 2.14 2.20
CA ARG A 123 -11.93 2.65 3.52
C ARG A 123 -10.90 3.69 3.97
N ILE A 124 -11.33 4.63 4.80
CA ILE A 124 -10.44 5.56 5.52
C ILE A 124 -10.72 5.41 7.02
N THR A 125 -9.68 5.41 7.84
CA THR A 125 -9.82 5.47 9.30
C THR A 125 -9.05 6.64 9.89
N VAL A 126 -9.78 7.49 10.59
CA VAL A 126 -9.24 8.67 11.29
C VAL A 126 -8.85 8.28 12.71
N HIS A 127 -7.64 8.71 13.08
CA HIS A 127 -7.01 8.53 14.37
C HIS A 127 -6.63 9.87 14.98
N HIS A 128 -6.49 9.90 16.29
CA HIS A 128 -5.59 10.85 16.94
C HIS A 128 -4.28 10.16 17.30
N SER A 129 -3.23 10.90 17.63
CA SER A 129 -2.01 10.29 18.17
C SER A 129 -2.15 9.93 19.67
N GLY A 130 -3.13 10.54 20.36
CA GLY A 130 -3.45 10.23 21.75
C GLY A 130 -2.51 10.88 22.77
N SER A 131 -1.65 11.80 22.33
CA SER A 131 -0.78 12.56 23.21
C SER A 131 -0.74 14.04 22.82
N ARG A 132 -0.90 14.92 23.81
CA ARG A 132 -0.70 16.36 23.63
C ARG A 132 0.76 16.69 23.32
N ASP A 133 1.70 15.88 23.79
CA ASP A 133 3.13 16.12 23.63
C ASP A 133 3.60 16.00 22.18
N ASP A 134 2.83 15.33 21.32
CA ASP A 134 3.09 15.28 19.89
C ASP A 134 3.04 16.66 19.21
N LEU A 135 2.44 17.66 19.88
CA LEU A 135 2.35 19.04 19.41
C LEU A 135 3.41 19.98 20.03
N ASN A 136 4.27 19.48 20.93
CA ASN A 136 5.29 20.30 21.60
C ASN A 136 6.50 20.61 20.70
N GLU A 137 6.60 19.99 19.52
CA GLU A 137 7.65 20.24 18.54
C GLU A 137 7.10 20.18 17.11
N PRO A 138 7.79 20.78 16.13
CA PRO A 138 7.43 20.66 14.72
C PRO A 138 7.36 19.20 14.24
N ALA A 139 6.44 18.93 13.32
CA ALA A 139 6.15 17.57 12.88
C ALA A 139 7.36 16.86 12.22
N ASP A 140 8.21 17.58 11.50
CA ASP A 140 9.44 17.04 10.91
C ASP A 140 10.43 16.51 11.97
N ARG A 141 10.36 17.00 13.21
CA ARG A 141 11.11 16.48 14.36
C ARG A 141 10.36 15.41 15.14
N ARG A 142 9.02 15.48 15.15
CA ARG A 142 8.18 14.54 15.89
C ARG A 142 7.99 13.20 15.18
N LEU A 143 7.69 13.23 13.88
CA LEU A 143 7.38 12.03 13.09
C LEU A 143 8.50 10.98 13.12
N PRO A 144 9.82 11.32 13.06
CA PRO A 144 10.89 10.35 13.23
C PRO A 144 10.89 9.63 14.59
N LYS A 145 10.34 10.24 15.64
CA LYS A 145 10.23 9.61 16.98
C LYS A 145 9.08 8.61 16.99
N ILE A 146 7.91 8.99 16.45
CA ILE A 146 6.76 8.09 16.29
C ILE A 146 7.14 6.88 15.44
N GLU A 147 7.84 7.10 14.32
CA GLU A 147 8.35 6.04 13.47
C GLU A 147 9.27 5.06 14.22
N ARG A 148 10.22 5.56 15.02
CA ARG A 148 11.10 4.72 15.84
C ARG A 148 10.30 3.84 16.81
N VAL A 149 9.27 4.39 17.45
CA VAL A 149 8.39 3.61 18.34
C VAL A 149 7.67 2.50 17.57
N HIS A 150 7.12 2.79 16.38
CA HIS A 150 6.46 1.78 15.56
C HIS A 150 7.40 0.71 15.03
N GLN A 151 8.61 1.08 14.61
CA GLN A 151 9.61 0.10 14.17
C GLN A 151 10.07 -0.81 15.33
N ALA A 152 10.18 -0.28 16.55
CA ALA A 152 10.43 -1.09 17.74
C ALA A 152 9.31 -2.12 18.01
N GLN A 153 8.09 -1.85 17.57
CA GLN A 153 6.95 -2.77 17.59
C GLN A 153 6.91 -3.75 16.39
N GLN A 154 8.01 -3.86 15.63
CA GLN A 154 8.12 -4.70 14.42
C GLN A 154 7.22 -4.25 13.27
N TRP A 155 6.95 -2.94 13.15
CA TRP A 155 6.25 -2.40 12.00
C TRP A 155 7.24 -1.92 10.95
N ALA A 156 6.86 -1.99 9.66
CA ALA A 156 7.72 -1.57 8.56
C ALA A 156 8.18 -0.09 8.65
N CYS A 157 7.31 0.78 9.15
CA CYS A 157 7.50 2.21 9.35
C CYS A 157 6.33 2.73 10.21
N ILE A 158 6.14 4.05 10.28
CA ILE A 158 4.94 4.65 10.88
C ILE A 158 3.64 3.97 10.39
N GLY A 159 2.67 3.78 11.29
CA GLY A 159 1.47 2.96 11.01
C GLY A 159 0.46 3.61 10.05
N TYR A 160 0.41 4.94 10.01
CA TYR A 160 -0.57 5.75 9.28
C TYR A 160 -0.04 6.17 7.91
N HIS A 161 -0.91 6.33 6.92
CA HIS A 161 -0.54 6.79 5.57
C HIS A 161 -0.40 8.30 5.51
N PHE A 162 -1.26 9.03 6.22
CA PHE A 162 -1.22 10.49 6.30
C PHE A 162 -1.29 10.96 7.75
N ILE A 163 -0.57 12.04 8.05
CA ILE A 163 -0.57 12.66 9.36
C ILE A 163 -0.86 14.15 9.21
N LEU A 164 -1.81 14.70 9.97
CA LEU A 164 -1.99 16.15 10.13
C LEU A 164 -1.29 16.61 11.41
N ASP A 165 -0.48 17.65 11.32
CA ASP A 165 0.01 18.35 12.50
C ASP A 165 -0.97 19.42 13.01
N GLY A 166 -0.64 20.07 14.12
CA GLY A 166 -1.52 21.07 14.75
C GLY A 166 -1.82 22.31 13.89
N SER A 167 -1.06 22.54 12.81
CA SER A 167 -1.30 23.63 11.86
C SER A 167 -2.23 23.21 10.71
N GLY A 168 -2.51 21.92 10.56
CA GLY A 168 -3.25 21.36 9.43
C GLY A 168 -2.38 20.95 8.24
N GLN A 169 -1.05 21.04 8.34
CA GLN A 169 -0.16 20.52 7.31
C GLN A 169 -0.27 18.99 7.26
N VAL A 170 -0.49 18.46 6.06
CA VAL A 170 -0.51 17.01 5.79
C VAL A 170 0.92 16.51 5.52
N TRP A 171 1.28 15.41 6.15
CA TRP A 171 2.56 14.72 6.00
C TRP A 171 2.32 13.29 5.52
N GLU A 172 3.07 12.84 4.52
CA GLU A 172 3.06 11.44 4.10
C GLU A 172 3.77 10.59 5.16
N GLY A 173 3.07 9.59 5.68
CA GLY A 173 3.55 8.63 6.65
C GLY A 173 4.10 7.38 5.98
N ARG A 174 3.28 6.34 5.97
CA ARG A 174 3.49 5.08 5.26
C ARG A 174 3.11 5.26 3.79
N PRO A 175 4.02 4.97 2.83
CA PRO A 175 3.69 5.02 1.42
C PRO A 175 2.52 4.10 1.09
N LEU A 176 1.56 4.58 0.30
CA LEU A 176 0.32 3.89 -0.07
C LEU A 176 0.51 2.63 -0.92
N VAL A 177 1.73 2.33 -1.34
CA VAL A 177 2.07 1.02 -1.91
C VAL A 177 2.07 -0.09 -0.85
N TRP A 178 2.09 0.27 0.45
CA TRP A 178 2.11 -0.64 1.59
C TRP A 178 0.87 -0.46 2.47
N GLN A 179 0.28 -1.58 2.89
CA GLN A 179 -0.81 -1.62 3.85
C GLN A 179 -0.42 -0.95 5.18
N GLY A 180 -1.38 -0.22 5.74
CA GLY A 180 -1.32 0.38 7.07
C GLY A 180 -1.13 -0.62 8.21
N ALA A 181 -0.77 -0.08 9.37
CA ALA A 181 -0.78 -0.78 10.65
C ALA A 181 -1.34 0.17 11.70
N HIS A 182 -2.65 0.41 11.69
CA HIS A 182 -3.27 1.46 12.50
C HIS A 182 -4.63 1.08 13.09
N ALA A 183 -5.40 0.19 12.47
CA ALA A 183 -6.72 -0.22 12.95
C ALA A 183 -6.68 -1.69 13.32
N HIS A 184 -6.75 -2.00 14.62
CA HIS A 184 -6.60 -3.34 15.22
C HIS A 184 -7.00 -4.52 14.30
N GLY A 185 -6.07 -5.43 14.01
CA GLY A 185 -6.33 -6.60 13.14
C GLY A 185 -5.97 -6.37 11.66
N ASP A 186 -5.65 -7.44 10.94
CA ASP A 186 -5.19 -7.35 9.55
C ASP A 186 -6.36 -6.98 8.61
N GLU A 187 -7.54 -7.50 8.91
CA GLU A 187 -8.83 -7.23 8.27
C GLU A 187 -9.23 -5.77 8.32
N ASN A 188 -8.89 -5.07 9.41
CA ASN A 188 -9.19 -3.65 9.56
C ASN A 188 -8.17 -2.77 8.84
N ASN A 189 -6.96 -3.26 8.55
CA ASN A 189 -5.94 -2.50 7.82
C ASN A 189 -5.98 -2.72 6.30
N ARG A 190 -6.54 -3.86 5.83
CA ARG A 190 -6.68 -4.18 4.42
C ARG A 190 -7.47 -3.10 3.67
N GLY A 191 -6.90 -2.55 2.59
CA GLY A 191 -7.54 -1.52 1.77
C GLY A 191 -7.96 -0.27 2.54
N ASN A 192 -7.38 -0.02 3.72
CA ASN A 192 -7.77 1.06 4.63
C ASN A 192 -6.68 2.13 4.73
N ILE A 193 -7.02 3.37 4.38
CA ILE A 193 -6.13 4.52 4.51
C ILE A 193 -6.23 5.07 5.94
N GLY A 194 -5.23 4.83 6.77
CA GLY A 194 -5.07 5.49 8.07
C GLY A 194 -4.65 6.96 7.96
N VAL A 195 -5.44 7.85 8.55
CA VAL A 195 -5.14 9.28 8.76
C VAL A 195 -5.00 9.54 10.26
N CYS A 196 -3.88 10.10 10.72
CA CYS A 196 -3.67 10.45 12.12
C CYS A 196 -3.61 11.97 12.30
N VAL A 197 -4.34 12.51 13.27
CA VAL A 197 -4.24 13.91 13.68
C VAL A 197 -3.40 13.98 14.96
N LEU A 198 -2.26 14.66 14.93
CA LEU A 198 -1.39 14.78 16.10
C LEU A 198 -2.11 15.56 17.21
N GLY A 199 -2.12 14.98 18.40
CA GLY A 199 -2.78 15.54 19.58
C GLY A 199 -3.64 14.52 20.31
N ASP A 200 -4.22 14.97 21.42
CA ASP A 200 -5.19 14.22 22.20
C ASP A 200 -6.57 14.89 22.15
N TYR A 201 -7.38 14.44 21.21
CA TYR A 201 -8.76 14.89 21.02
C TYR A 201 -9.80 14.10 21.82
N GLU A 202 -9.37 13.25 22.75
CA GLU A 202 -10.28 12.86 23.82
C GLU A 202 -10.47 14.09 24.72
N VAL A 203 -9.40 14.78 25.10
CA VAL A 203 -9.49 15.92 26.02
C VAL A 203 -9.50 17.31 25.36
N ALA A 204 -8.93 17.47 24.17
CA ALA A 204 -8.87 18.77 23.47
C ALA A 204 -9.91 18.86 22.34
N ARG A 205 -10.47 20.06 22.12
CA ARG A 205 -11.29 20.34 20.94
C ARG A 205 -10.41 20.42 19.70
N VAL A 206 -10.94 20.00 18.56
CA VAL A 206 -10.29 20.22 17.26
C VAL A 206 -10.36 21.72 16.90
N PRO A 207 -9.25 22.42 16.67
CA PRO A 207 -9.27 23.79 16.20
C PRO A 207 -9.98 23.90 14.83
N PRO A 208 -10.76 24.96 14.54
CA PRO A 208 -11.50 25.08 13.28
C PRO A 208 -10.64 24.98 12.02
N ALA A 209 -9.44 25.56 12.02
CA ALA A 209 -8.51 25.47 10.89
C ALA A 209 -8.03 24.02 10.66
N LEU A 210 -7.77 23.28 11.73
CA LEU A 210 -7.37 21.88 11.66
C LEU A 210 -8.52 20.97 11.22
N SER A 211 -9.74 21.22 11.71
CA SER A 211 -10.98 20.56 11.25
C SER A 211 -11.17 20.78 9.75
N ALA A 212 -11.05 22.02 9.27
CA ALA A 212 -11.14 22.33 7.84
C ALA A 212 -10.06 21.60 7.01
N ALA A 213 -8.80 21.56 7.49
CA ALA A 213 -7.72 20.84 6.83
C ALA A 213 -7.97 19.32 6.77
N LEU A 214 -8.45 18.73 7.86
CA LEU A 214 -8.84 17.32 7.91
C LEU A 214 -9.96 17.03 6.91
N HIS A 215 -11.02 17.83 6.90
CA HIS A 215 -12.15 17.66 5.98
C HIS A 215 -11.70 17.75 4.52
N GLN A 216 -10.83 18.71 4.18
CA GLN A 216 -10.25 18.82 2.84
C GLN A 216 -9.42 17.58 2.46
N LEU A 217 -8.63 17.03 3.39
CA LEU A 217 -7.91 15.79 3.15
C LEU A 217 -8.87 14.62 2.92
N LEU A 218 -9.90 14.47 3.75
CA LEU A 218 -10.88 13.38 3.63
C LEU A 218 -11.66 13.47 2.32
N ASP A 219 -12.15 14.66 1.94
CA ASP A 219 -12.84 14.86 0.66
C ASP A 219 -11.93 14.53 -0.54
N ARG A 220 -10.65 14.92 -0.45
CA ARG A 220 -9.64 14.56 -1.47
C ARG A 220 -9.43 13.05 -1.57
N LEU A 221 -9.20 12.38 -0.45
CA LEU A 221 -8.98 10.92 -0.44
C LEU A 221 -10.22 10.18 -0.93
N CYS A 222 -11.43 10.59 -0.52
CA CYS A 222 -12.66 10.03 -1.03
C CYS A 222 -12.77 10.17 -2.55
N SER A 223 -12.47 11.35 -3.09
CA SER A 223 -12.49 11.61 -4.53
C SER A 223 -11.43 10.80 -5.29
N GLU A 224 -10.17 10.85 -4.84
CA GLU A 224 -9.02 10.23 -5.51
C GLU A 224 -9.12 8.70 -5.57
N TYR A 225 -9.67 8.08 -4.52
CA TYR A 225 -9.79 6.63 -4.42
C TYR A 225 -11.20 6.10 -4.65
N SER A 226 -12.15 6.97 -4.99
CA SER A 226 -13.57 6.60 -5.12
C SER A 226 -14.11 5.89 -3.87
N ILE A 227 -13.78 6.43 -2.70
CA ILE A 227 -14.24 5.95 -1.39
C ILE A 227 -15.49 6.75 -1.01
N ASP A 228 -16.59 6.05 -0.74
CA ASP A 228 -17.82 6.69 -0.29
C ASP A 228 -17.62 7.28 1.13
N LYS A 229 -18.24 8.44 1.42
CA LYS A 229 -18.12 9.08 2.74
C LYS A 229 -18.58 8.17 3.89
N SER A 230 -19.50 7.25 3.66
CA SER A 230 -19.93 6.25 4.65
C SER A 230 -18.84 5.24 5.03
N GLN A 231 -17.77 5.13 4.23
CA GLN A 231 -16.60 4.28 4.49
C GLN A 231 -15.46 5.04 5.19
N VAL A 232 -15.74 6.22 5.73
CA VAL A 232 -14.80 6.97 6.57
C VAL A 232 -15.22 6.83 8.02
N HIS A 233 -14.34 6.24 8.82
CA HIS A 233 -14.60 5.86 10.20
C HIS A 233 -13.60 6.50 11.15
N GLY A 234 -13.99 6.71 12.41
CA GLY A 234 -13.03 6.81 13.51
C GLY A 234 -12.53 5.42 13.90
N HIS A 235 -11.34 5.31 14.50
CA HIS A 235 -10.81 4.02 14.96
C HIS A 235 -11.80 3.26 15.89
N ARG A 236 -12.47 3.96 16.82
CA ARG A 236 -13.49 3.39 17.71
C ARG A 236 -14.65 2.74 16.98
N ASP A 237 -15.00 3.20 15.78
CA ASP A 237 -16.09 2.64 14.98
C ASP A 237 -15.71 1.26 14.41
N LEU A 238 -14.40 0.97 14.29
CA LEU A 238 -13.88 -0.34 13.86
C LEU A 238 -13.48 -1.24 15.03
N TRP A 239 -13.14 -0.66 16.18
CA TRP A 239 -12.74 -1.38 17.38
C TRP A 239 -13.16 -0.62 18.64
N SER A 240 -14.20 -1.07 19.32
CA SER A 240 -14.82 -0.31 20.43
C SER A 240 -13.95 -0.22 21.71
N SER A 241 -12.85 -0.98 21.79
CA SER A 241 -11.95 -0.97 22.96
C SER A 241 -10.85 0.09 22.89
N THR A 242 -10.97 1.08 22.00
CA THR A 242 -10.09 2.26 21.96
C THR A 242 -10.87 3.56 22.12
N ASP A 243 -10.26 4.53 22.79
CA ASP A 243 -10.74 5.90 22.81
C ASP A 243 -10.39 6.67 21.53
N CYS A 244 -9.51 6.16 20.67
CA CYS A 244 -9.16 6.80 19.41
C CYS A 244 -10.38 6.91 18.47
N PRO A 245 -10.64 8.03 17.77
CA PRO A 245 -9.81 9.25 17.65
C PRO A 245 -10.08 10.32 18.73
N GLY A 246 -10.81 9.97 19.79
CA GLY A 246 -11.21 10.86 20.86
C GLY A 246 -12.56 11.52 20.60
N ARG A 247 -13.33 11.78 21.66
CA ARG A 247 -14.71 12.27 21.57
C ARG A 247 -14.89 13.54 20.73
N PHE A 248 -13.92 14.46 20.75
CA PHE A 248 -14.03 15.73 20.01
C PHE A 248 -13.77 15.52 18.52
N LEU A 249 -12.79 14.71 18.15
CA LEU A 249 -12.49 14.40 16.76
C LEU A 249 -13.53 13.45 16.16
N SER A 250 -14.06 12.49 16.93
CA SER A 250 -15.22 11.70 16.50
C SER A 250 -16.45 12.57 16.23
N ARG A 251 -16.67 13.63 17.03
CA ARG A 251 -17.78 14.57 16.80
C ARG A 251 -17.57 15.40 15.53
N ASP A 252 -16.35 15.90 15.33
CA ASP A 252 -15.96 16.64 14.12
C ASP A 252 -16.19 15.79 12.85
N LEU A 253 -15.74 14.53 12.88
CA LEU A 253 -15.94 13.59 11.77
C LEU A 253 -17.41 13.34 11.46
N ARG A 254 -18.26 13.19 12.49
CA ARG A 254 -19.73 13.08 12.31
C ARG A 254 -20.36 14.34 11.74
N ALA A 255 -19.86 15.53 12.08
CA ALA A 255 -20.34 16.77 11.47
C ALA A 255 -20.02 16.80 9.98
N TRP A 256 -18.80 16.42 9.59
CA TRP A 256 -18.36 16.37 8.20
C TRP A 256 -19.11 15.34 7.36
N SER A 257 -19.44 14.18 7.93
CA SER A 257 -20.23 13.15 7.22
C SER A 257 -21.72 13.50 7.08
N GLY A 258 -22.16 14.66 7.59
CA GLY A 258 -23.55 15.12 7.55
C GLY A 258 -24.43 14.54 8.67
N GLY A 259 -23.82 13.92 9.69
CA GLY A 259 -24.50 13.21 10.79
C GLY A 259 -24.81 14.03 12.04
N LEU A 260 -24.60 15.36 12.05
CA LEU A 260 -25.01 16.23 13.16
C LEU A 260 -25.95 17.34 12.66
N PRO A 261 -27.11 17.59 13.30
CA PRO A 261 -27.88 18.80 13.05
C PRO A 261 -27.02 20.03 13.38
N ALA A 262 -27.23 21.11 12.63
CA ALA A 262 -26.57 22.38 12.84
C ALA A 262 -26.58 22.78 14.33
N PRO A 263 -25.49 23.35 14.87
CA PRO A 263 -25.50 23.82 16.25
C PRO A 263 -26.67 24.79 16.44
N ALA A 264 -27.50 24.54 17.45
CA ALA A 264 -28.54 25.48 17.83
C ALA A 264 -27.89 26.86 18.02
N SER A 265 -28.38 27.85 17.28
CA SER A 265 -27.92 29.24 17.43
C SER A 265 -27.97 29.61 18.91
N PRO A 266 -26.98 30.36 19.43
CA PRO A 266 -27.08 30.87 20.78
C PRO A 266 -28.37 31.70 20.86
N LEU A 267 -29.33 31.25 21.66
CA LEU A 267 -30.48 32.07 22.00
C LEU A 267 -29.91 33.35 22.63
N VAL A 268 -30.04 34.46 21.90
CA VAL A 268 -29.84 35.79 22.45
C VAL A 268 -30.88 35.91 23.55
N GLN A 269 -30.45 35.76 24.81
CA GLN A 269 -31.24 36.19 25.95
C GLN A 269 -31.31 37.71 25.88
N THR A 270 -32.32 38.24 25.21
CA THR A 270 -32.77 39.60 25.44
C THR A 270 -33.28 39.65 26.89
N ARG A 271 -32.42 40.13 27.79
CA ARG A 271 -32.86 40.61 29.10
C ARG A 271 -33.81 41.78 28.85
N ALA A 272 -35.10 41.54 29.00
CA ALA A 272 -36.05 42.61 29.25
C ALA A 272 -35.72 43.19 30.63
N LEU A 273 -35.23 44.44 30.65
CA LEU A 273 -35.28 45.30 31.81
C LEU A 273 -36.74 45.77 31.92
N GLU A 274 -37.48 45.23 32.87
CA GLU A 274 -38.71 45.84 33.35
C GLU A 274 -38.44 46.49 34.71
N ARG A 275 -38.88 47.75 34.80
CA ARG A 275 -38.87 48.61 35.98
C ARG A 275 -40.11 48.34 36.81
#